data_AF-A0A3G1AA01-F1
#
_entry.id   AF-A0A3G1AA01-F1
#
_cell.length_a   1.000
_cell.length_b   1.000
_cell.length_c   1.000
_cell.angle_alpha   90.00
_cell.angle_beta   90.00
_cell.angle_gamma   90.00
#
_symmetry.space_group_name_H-M   'P 1'
#
loop_
_entity.id
_entity.type
_entity.pdbx_description
1 polymer ?
#
loop_
_entity_poly.entity_id
_entity_poly.type
_entity_poly.pdbx_seq_one_letter_code
_entity_poly.pdbx_strand_id
1 'polypeptide(L)'
;MGNVKPKLVKRTAKMLVEMHPDAFTTDFEFNKRKVAELLDISSEMLRNQIAGYVTRLVKRQKLIEQKLAMRQEITMTDEEEYIKRIEGFTS
;
A
#
# COMPACT_ATOMS: atom_id res chain seq x y z
N MET A 1 -14.97 -11.63 20.91
CA MET A 1 -15.12 -12.09 19.52
C MET A 1 -14.04 -11.40 18.67
N GLY A 2 -13.16 -12.17 18.02
CA GLY A 2 -11.96 -11.62 17.37
C GLY A 2 -12.23 -10.90 16.05
N ASN A 3 -11.59 -9.76 15.84
CA ASN A 3 -11.66 -8.94 14.62
C ASN A 3 -10.89 -9.56 13.43
N VAL A 4 -10.93 -10.88 13.27
CA VAL A 4 -10.22 -11.58 12.19
C VAL A 4 -11.12 -11.60 10.95
N LYS A 5 -10.67 -10.95 9.87
CA LYS A 5 -11.40 -10.99 8.59
C LYS A 5 -11.37 -12.39 7.99
N PRO A 6 -12.49 -12.88 7.42
CA PRO A 6 -12.55 -14.17 6.73
C PRO A 6 -11.50 -14.31 5.61
N LYS A 7 -11.10 -15.54 5.31
CA LYS A 7 -10.13 -15.82 4.23
C LYS A 7 -10.61 -15.31 2.87
N LEU A 8 -11.91 -15.44 2.58
CA LEU A 8 -12.54 -14.96 1.34
C LEU A 8 -12.28 -13.47 1.12
N VAL A 9 -12.60 -12.64 2.12
CA VAL A 9 -12.39 -11.18 2.07
C VAL A 9 -10.93 -10.84 1.73
N LYS A 10 -9.99 -11.50 2.40
CA LYS A 10 -8.55 -11.26 2.18
C LYS A 10 -8.12 -11.66 0.77
N ARG A 11 -8.60 -12.81 0.27
CA ARG A 11 -8.26 -13.32 -1.06
C ARG A 11 -8.83 -12.43 -2.16
N THR A 12 -10.10 -12.07 -2.08
CA THR A 12 -10.77 -11.19 -3.04
C THR A 12 -10.12 -9.81 -3.07
N ALA A 13 -9.86 -9.22 -1.91
CA ALA A 13 -9.21 -7.91 -1.84
C ALA A 13 -7.78 -7.91 -2.39
N LYS A 14 -7.00 -8.99 -2.19
CA LYS A 14 -5.68 -9.12 -2.81
C LYS A 14 -5.80 -9.22 -4.33
N MET A 15 -6.67 -10.10 -4.83
CA MET A 15 -6.90 -10.29 -6.25
C MET A 15 -7.31 -8.97 -6.93
N LEU A 16 -8.18 -8.18 -6.31
CA LEU A 16 -8.58 -6.87 -6.83
C LEU A 16 -7.38 -5.91 -6.97
N VAL A 17 -6.54 -5.80 -5.94
CA VAL A 17 -5.35 -4.94 -5.97
C VAL A 17 -4.32 -5.44 -6.99
N GLU A 18 -4.17 -6.76 -7.14
CA GLU A 18 -3.27 -7.35 -8.13
C GLU A 18 -3.73 -7.11 -9.57
N MET A 19 -5.05 -7.18 -9.83
CA MET A 19 -5.60 -6.92 -11.17
C MET A 19 -5.66 -5.42 -11.51
N HIS A 20 -5.86 -4.57 -10.51
CA HIS A 20 -6.02 -3.12 -10.70
C HIS A 20 -5.19 -2.33 -9.66
N PRO A 21 -3.85 -2.32 -9.78
CA PRO A 21 -2.98 -1.70 -8.79
C PRO A 21 -3.21 -0.18 -8.65
N ASP A 22 -3.51 0.49 -9.76
CA ASP A 22 -3.66 1.96 -9.80
C ASP A 22 -5.10 2.43 -9.55
N ALA A 23 -6.06 1.51 -9.48
CA ALA A 23 -7.48 1.85 -9.37
C ALA A 23 -7.94 2.08 -7.91
N PHE A 24 -7.09 1.78 -6.93
CA PHE A 24 -7.42 1.90 -5.51
C PHE A 24 -6.57 2.94 -4.82
N THR A 25 -7.18 3.67 -3.88
CA THR A 25 -6.53 4.76 -3.16
C THR A 25 -6.52 4.48 -1.66
N THR A 26 -6.04 5.45 -0.86
CA THR A 26 -6.13 5.37 0.60
C THR A 26 -7.49 5.76 1.15
N ASP A 27 -8.41 6.22 0.30
CA ASP A 27 -9.77 6.63 0.69
C ASP A 27 -10.74 5.44 0.69
N PHE A 28 -11.49 5.30 1.77
CA PHE A 28 -12.38 4.15 1.96
C PHE A 28 -13.63 4.25 1.07
N GLU A 29 -14.23 5.43 0.95
CA GLU A 29 -15.50 5.61 0.24
C GLU A 29 -15.30 5.44 -1.27
N PHE A 30 -14.20 5.97 -1.80
CA PHE A 30 -13.76 5.71 -3.17
C PHE A 30 -13.58 4.22 -3.44
N ASN A 31 -12.84 3.52 -2.57
CA ASN A 31 -12.62 2.09 -2.70
C ASN A 31 -13.93 1.29 -2.58
N LYS A 32 -14.87 1.70 -1.71
CA LYS A 32 -16.18 1.06 -1.56
C LYS A 32 -16.99 1.13 -2.86
N ARG A 33 -17.02 2.29 -3.51
CA ARG A 33 -17.67 2.49 -4.81
C ARG A 33 -16.98 1.66 -5.88
N LYS A 34 -15.65 1.67 -5.91
CA LYS A 34 -14.90 0.90 -6.90
C LYS A 34 -15.10 -0.60 -6.77
N VAL A 35 -15.14 -1.12 -5.55
CA VAL A 35 -15.47 -2.53 -5.29
C VAL A 35 -16.90 -2.87 -5.73
N ALA A 36 -17.86 -1.96 -5.59
CA ALA A 36 -19.23 -2.16 -6.06
C ALA A 36 -19.34 -2.18 -7.59
N GLU A 37 -18.52 -1.36 -8.28
CA GLU A 37 -18.45 -1.36 -9.75
C GLU A 37 -17.79 -2.63 -10.29
N LEU A 38 -16.75 -3.13 -9.60
CA LEU A 38 -15.96 -4.27 -10.08
C LEU A 38 -16.57 -5.63 -9.70
N LEU A 39 -17.34 -5.70 -8.61
CA LEU A 39 -17.93 -6.94 -8.11
C LEU A 39 -19.42 -6.74 -7.83
N ASP A 40 -20.24 -7.63 -8.38
CA ASP A 40 -21.66 -7.70 -8.07
C ASP A 40 -21.89 -8.37 -6.70
N ILE A 41 -21.75 -7.57 -5.63
CA ILE A 41 -21.91 -8.01 -4.24
C ILE A 41 -23.23 -7.49 -3.69
N SER A 42 -24.15 -8.40 -3.38
CA SER A 42 -25.43 -8.09 -2.74
C SER A 42 -25.31 -7.64 -1.29
N SER A 43 -24.33 -8.17 -0.55
CA SER A 43 -24.14 -7.87 0.88
C SER A 43 -23.29 -6.61 1.11
N GLU A 44 -23.90 -5.58 1.71
CA GLU A 44 -23.18 -4.36 2.10
C GLU A 44 -22.04 -4.66 3.09
N MET A 45 -22.27 -5.53 4.07
CA MET A 45 -21.24 -5.86 5.06
C MET A 45 -19.99 -6.47 4.41
N LEU A 46 -20.18 -7.36 3.43
CA LEU A 46 -19.08 -8.01 2.72
C LEU A 46 -18.30 -6.99 1.87
N ARG A 47 -19.02 -6.12 1.14
CA ARG A 47 -18.42 -5.02 0.37
C ARG A 47 -17.58 -4.11 1.27
N ASN A 48 -18.09 -3.71 2.42
CA ASN A 48 -17.38 -2.87 3.38
C ASN A 48 -16.13 -3.58 3.94
N GLN A 49 -16.21 -4.89 4.20
CA GLN A 49 -15.07 -5.67 4.64
C GLN A 49 -13.96 -5.77 3.58
N ILE A 50 -14.34 -5.96 2.31
CA ILE A 50 -13.40 -6.02 1.18
C ILE A 50 -12.75 -4.64 0.96
N ALA A 51 -13.54 -3.58 0.83
CA ALA A 51 -13.03 -2.21 0.67
C ALA A 51 -12.11 -1.78 1.82
N GLY A 52 -12.45 -2.17 3.05
CA GLY A 52 -11.61 -1.92 4.22
C GLY A 52 -10.27 -2.66 4.16
N TYR A 53 -10.26 -3.90 3.67
CA TYR A 53 -9.01 -4.66 3.52
C TYR A 53 -8.16 -4.12 2.36
N VAL A 54 -8.77 -3.74 1.23
CA VAL A 54 -8.09 -3.07 0.10
C VAL A 54 -7.39 -1.79 0.58
N THR A 55 -8.11 -0.92 1.29
CA THR A 55 -7.55 0.33 1.84
C THR A 55 -6.34 0.05 2.74
N ARG A 56 -6.39 -1.03 3.53
CA ARG A 56 -5.27 -1.45 4.39
C ARG A 56 -4.06 -1.91 3.58
N LEU A 57 -4.26 -2.60 2.44
CA LEU A 57 -3.19 -3.02 1.55
C LEU A 57 -2.51 -1.81 0.89
N VAL A 58 -3.29 -0.87 0.35
CA VAL A 58 -2.76 0.34 -0.30
C VAL A 58 -1.96 1.19 0.70
N LYS A 59 -2.49 1.43 1.90
CA LYS A 59 -1.77 2.13 2.97
C LYS A 59 -0.46 1.42 3.34
N ARG A 60 -0.47 0.08 3.41
CA ARG A 60 0.73 -0.70 3.70
C ARG A 60 1.77 -0.54 2.59
N GLN A 61 1.35 -0.57 1.32
CA GLN A 61 2.24 -0.41 0.19
C GLN A 61 2.94 0.95 0.22
N LYS A 62 2.17 2.03 0.42
CA LYS A 62 2.72 3.40 0.52
C LYS A 62 3.72 3.54 1.67
N LEU A 63 3.45 2.92 2.82
CA LEU A 63 4.39 2.91 3.95
C LEU A 63 5.69 2.16 3.63
N ILE A 64 5.62 1.06 2.87
CA ILE A 64 6.80 0.32 2.43
C ILE A 64 7.62 1.19 1.47
N GLU A 65 6.97 1.81 0.50
CA GLU A 65 7.60 2.70 -0.47
C GLU A 65 8.32 3.88 0.20
N GLN A 66 7.65 4.55 1.15
CA GLN A 66 8.26 5.63 1.93
C GLN A 66 9.49 5.16 2.74
N LYS A 67 9.43 3.97 3.34
CA LYS A 67 10.57 3.40 4.07
C LYS A 67 11.72 3.02 3.16
N LEU A 68 11.43 2.52 1.96
CA LEU A 68 12.44 2.20 0.96
C LEU A 68 13.12 3.47 0.45
N ALA A 69 12.37 4.54 0.21
CA ALA A 69 12.91 5.85 -0.16
C ALA A 69 13.83 6.39 0.95
N MET A 70 13.35 6.44 2.22
CA MET A 70 14.18 6.87 3.35
C MET A 70 15.47 6.05 3.49
N ARG A 71 15.39 4.74 3.26
CA ARG A 71 16.57 3.87 3.31
C ARG A 71 17.56 4.20 2.20
N GLN A 72 17.08 4.44 0.97
CA GLN A 72 17.91 4.84 -0.15
C GLN A 72 18.59 6.18 0.11
N GLU A 73 17.86 7.15 0.63
CA GLU A 73 18.40 8.47 1.01
C GLU A 73 19.56 8.33 2.00
N ILE A 74 19.40 7.54 3.06
CA ILE A 74 20.47 7.29 4.04
C ILE A 74 21.70 6.68 3.37
N THR A 75 21.52 5.62 2.55
CA THR A 75 22.67 4.98 1.88
C THR A 75 23.37 5.91 0.90
N MET A 76 22.64 6.75 0.18
CA MET A 76 23.23 7.72 -0.75
C MET A 76 24.03 8.78 0.02
N THR A 77 23.53 9.26 1.16
CA THR A 77 24.27 10.22 2.00
C THR A 77 25.58 9.64 2.55
N ASP A 78 25.59 8.37 2.97
CA ASP A 78 26.80 7.69 3.43
C ASP A 78 27.83 7.52 2.28
N GLU A 79 27.36 7.20 1.07
CA GLU A 79 28.21 7.09 -0.12
C GLU A 79 28.76 8.44 -0.58
N GLU A 80 27.93 9.50 -0.57
CA GLU A 80 28.36 10.87 -0.89
C GLU A 80 29.39 11.41 0.11
N GLU A 81 29.19 11.18 1.42
CA GLU A 81 30.15 11.50 2.47
C GLU A 81 31.47 10.73 2.27
N TYR A 82 31.39 9.45 1.91
CA TYR A 82 32.57 8.62 1.62
C TYR A 82 33.37 9.13 0.42
N ILE A 83 32.70 9.48 -0.69
CA ILE A 83 33.34 10.05 -1.89
C ILE A 83 33.99 11.39 -1.57
N LYS A 84 33.29 12.30 -0.86
CA LYS A 84 33.87 13.59 -0.42
C LYS A 84 35.14 13.42 0.41
N ARG A 85 35.16 12.40 1.27
CA ARG A 85 36.33 12.08 2.10
C ARG A 85 37.51 11.52 1.30
N ILE A 86 37.25 10.72 0.26
CA ILE A 86 38.30 10.18 -0.63
C ILE A 86 38.87 11.26 -1.54
N GLU A 87 38.01 12.08 -2.15
CA GLU A 87 38.42 13.07 -3.14
C GLU A 87 39.10 14.30 -2.51
N GLY A 88 39.22 14.34 -1.19
CA GLY A 88 39.90 15.43 -0.50
C GLY A 88 39.25 16.80 -0.71
N PHE A 89 37.96 16.82 -1.10
CA PHE A 89 37.16 18.04 -1.19
C PHE A 89 36.82 18.53 0.24
N THR A 90 37.83 19.04 0.95
CA THR A 90 37.61 19.96 2.07
C THR A 90 37.33 21.33 1.47
N SER A 91 36.27 22.00 1.93
CA SER A 91 35.96 23.40 1.56
C SER A 91 37.09 24.34 1.98
#